data_AF-A0A0C2FMB8-F1
#
_entry.id   AF-A0A0C2FMB8-F1
#
_cell.length_a   1.000
_cell.length_b   1.000
_cell.length_c   1.000
_cell.angle_alpha   90.00
_cell.angle_beta   90.00
_cell.angle_gamma   90.00
#
_symmetry.space_group_name_H-M   'P 1'
#
loop_
_entity.id
_entity.type
_entity.pdbx_description
1 polymer ?
#
loop_
_entity_poly.entity_id
_entity_poly.type
_entity_poly.pdbx_seq_one_letter_code
_entity_poly.pdbx_strand_id
1 'polypeptide(L)'
;MLALQLQAERKEGWTTQMVKDFEISITQYFERDFVSSNIRVLTLSTTYVESENIFIFHRKVVRAGMSLLPFLIVGFAIMACVSSLTTFLSALFMDQVSIHK
;
A
#
# COMPACT_ATOMS: atom_id res chain seq x y z
N MET A 1 -29.09 -22.45 -1.84
CA MET A 1 -27.69 -21.99 -1.69
C MET A 1 -27.01 -22.92 -0.71
N LEU A 2 -25.96 -23.62 -1.13
CA LEU A 2 -25.15 -24.45 -0.24
C LEU A 2 -23.86 -23.68 0.02
N ALA A 3 -23.65 -23.25 1.27
CA ALA A 3 -22.40 -22.64 1.70
C ALA A 3 -21.57 -23.74 2.37
N LEU A 4 -20.45 -24.09 1.74
CA LEU A 4 -19.49 -25.04 2.28
C LEU A 4 -18.33 -24.24 2.86
N GLN A 5 -18.18 -24.29 4.18
CA GLN A 5 -17.07 -23.66 4.88
C GLN A 5 -16.00 -24.73 5.12
N LEU A 6 -14.94 -24.69 4.32
CA LEU A 6 -13.76 -25.53 4.52
C LEU A 6 -12.82 -24.79 5.48
N GLN A 7 -12.85 -25.19 6.75
CA GLN A 7 -11.80 -24.82 7.70
C GLN A 7 -10.76 -25.93 7.72
N ALA A 8 -9.50 -25.59 7.45
CA ALA A 8 -8.40 -26.52 7.64
C ALA A 8 -8.19 -26.73 9.15
N GLU A 9 -8.47 -27.94 9.65
CA GLU A 9 -8.09 -28.29 11.02
C GLU A 9 -6.56 -28.34 11.12
N ARG A 10 -6.02 -27.59 12.08
CA ARG A 10 -4.58 -27.47 12.29
C ARG A 10 -4.06 -28.74 12.95
N LYS A 11 -3.56 -29.69 12.13
CA LYS A 11 -2.88 -30.89 12.62
C LYS A 11 -1.51 -30.52 13.22
N GLU A 12 -1.11 -31.21 14.28
CA GLU A 12 0.19 -30.98 14.95
C GLU A 12 1.36 -31.08 13.95
N GLY A 13 2.23 -30.07 13.95
CA GLY A 13 3.38 -29.95 13.04
C GLY A 13 3.19 -29.06 11.82
N TRP A 14 1.98 -28.52 11.58
CA TRP A 14 1.77 -27.57 10.49
C TRP A 14 2.10 -26.13 10.89
N THR A 15 3.05 -25.54 10.17
CA THR A 15 3.36 -24.10 10.25
C THR A 15 2.22 -23.31 9.62
N THR A 16 1.91 -22.14 10.16
CA THR A 16 0.86 -21.23 9.66
C THR A 16 0.98 -20.93 8.16
N GLN A 17 2.20 -20.96 7.62
CA GLN A 17 2.48 -20.77 6.21
C GLN A 17 1.93 -21.91 5.33
N MET A 18 2.08 -23.16 5.77
CA MET A 18 1.63 -24.34 5.02
C MET A 18 0.11 -24.43 4.96
N VAL A 19 -0.58 -24.00 6.03
CA VAL A 19 -2.05 -23.90 6.05
C VAL A 19 -2.52 -22.87 5.03
N LYS A 20 -1.84 -21.71 4.94
CA LYS A 20 -2.15 -20.67 3.95
C LYS A 20 -1.94 -21.15 2.52
N ASP A 21 -0.81 -21.80 2.24
CA ASP A 21 -0.51 -22.30 0.90
C ASP A 21 -1.52 -23.37 0.45
N PHE A 22 -1.98 -24.22 1.38
CA PHE A 22 -3.04 -25.19 1.14
C PHE A 22 -4.37 -24.52 0.81
N GLU A 23 -4.81 -23.53 1.59
CA GLU A 23 -6.04 -22.78 1.30
C GLU A 23 -6.00 -22.03 -0.04
N ILE A 24 -4.85 -21.46 -0.40
CA ILE A 24 -4.63 -20.81 -1.70
C ILE A 24 -4.74 -21.83 -2.84
N SER A 25 -4.14 -23.02 -2.69
CA SER A 25 -4.18 -24.07 -3.72
C SER A 25 -5.60 -24.58 -3.99
N ILE A 26 -6.41 -24.71 -2.93
CA ILE A 26 -7.83 -25.10 -3.04
C ILE A 26 -8.61 -24.03 -3.79
N THR A 27 -8.39 -22.76 -3.43
CA THR A 27 -9.09 -21.63 -4.06
C THR A 27 -8.78 -21.55 -5.56
N GLN A 28 -7.50 -21.73 -5.94
CA GLN A 28 -7.09 -21.73 -7.34
C GLN A 28 -7.72 -22.88 -8.14
N TYR A 29 -7.85 -24.07 -7.56
CA TYR A 29 -8.49 -25.22 -8.22
C TYR A 29 -9.98 -24.95 -8.50
N PHE A 30 -10.70 -24.39 -7.54
CA PHE A 30 -12.11 -24.05 -7.73
C PHE A 30 -12.34 -22.88 -8.68
N GLU A 31 -11.37 -21.98 -8.83
CA GLU A 31 -11.48 -20.84 -9.74
C GLU A 31 -11.11 -21.21 -11.19
N ARG A 32 -10.13 -22.10 -11.38
CA ARG A 32 -9.59 -22.42 -12.72
C ARG A 32 -10.15 -23.70 -13.35
N ASP A 33 -10.35 -24.75 -12.57
CA ASP A 33 -10.66 -26.08 -13.09
C ASP A 33 -12.12 -26.51 -12.84
N PHE A 34 -12.83 -25.83 -11.94
CA PHE A 34 -14.22 -26.17 -11.63
C PHE A 34 -15.22 -25.52 -12.60
N VAL A 35 -15.46 -26.19 -13.72
CA VAL A 35 -16.52 -25.83 -14.67
C VAL A 35 -17.72 -26.75 -14.47
N SER A 36 -18.76 -26.26 -13.78
CA SER A 36 -20.05 -26.96 -13.67
C SER A 36 -21.19 -26.05 -14.14
N SER A 37 -22.00 -26.53 -15.08
CA SER A 37 -23.13 -25.76 -15.64
C SER A 37 -24.30 -25.58 -14.66
N ASN A 38 -24.34 -26.33 -13.57
CA ASN A 38 -25.46 -26.32 -12.60
C ASN A 38 -25.10 -25.73 -11.23
N ILE A 39 -23.81 -25.59 -10.91
CA ILE A 39 -23.36 -25.19 -9.56
C ILE A 39 -22.30 -24.10 -9.71
N ARG A 40 -22.64 -22.87 -9.29
CA ARG A 40 -21.69 -21.76 -9.18
C ARG A 40 -21.05 -21.79 -7.80
N VAL A 41 -19.78 -22.19 -7.74
CA VAL A 41 -19.00 -22.18 -6.51
C VAL A 41 -18.39 -20.80 -6.35
N LEU A 42 -18.72 -20.12 -5.24
CA LEU A 42 -18.09 -18.87 -4.83
C LEU A 42 -17.14 -19.21 -3.68
N THR A 43 -15.86 -19.36 -3.99
CA THR A 43 -14.83 -19.61 -2.99
C THR A 43 -14.47 -18.30 -2.29
N LEU A 44 -14.82 -18.18 -1.01
CA LEU A 44 -14.39 -17.09 -0.14
C LEU A 44 -13.51 -17.69 0.94
N SER A 45 -12.19 -17.61 0.78
CA SER A 45 -11.25 -17.89 1.87
C SER A 45 -11.02 -16.59 2.66
N THR A 46 -11.35 -16.61 3.95
CA THR A 46 -11.15 -15.46 4.86
C THR A 46 -9.67 -15.09 4.98
N THR A 47 -8.78 -16.06 4.90
CA THR A 47 -7.32 -15.89 5.00
C THR A 47 -6.72 -15.24 3.74
N TYR A 48 -7.30 -15.55 2.57
CA TYR A 48 -6.94 -14.90 1.31
C TYR A 48 -7.38 -13.43 1.32
N VAL A 49 -8.62 -13.15 1.72
CA VAL A 49 -9.14 -11.77 1.79
C VAL A 49 -8.34 -10.92 2.78
N GLU A 50 -7.96 -11.44 3.93
CA GLU A 50 -7.15 -10.68 4.90
C GLU A 50 -5.74 -10.39 4.37
N SER A 51 -5.06 -11.40 3.83
CA SER A 51 -3.70 -11.26 3.31
C SER A 51 -3.65 -10.37 2.06
N GLU A 52 -4.64 -10.51 1.17
CA GLU A 52 -4.77 -9.68 -0.01
C GLU A 52 -5.14 -8.24 0.37
N ASN A 53 -6.08 -8.03 1.31
CA ASN A 53 -6.46 -6.69 1.74
C ASN A 53 -5.31 -5.97 2.44
N ILE A 54 -4.49 -6.68 3.24
CA ILE A 54 -3.28 -6.10 3.85
C ILE A 54 -2.24 -5.73 2.78
N PHE A 55 -2.06 -6.58 1.78
CA PHE A 55 -1.15 -6.31 0.66
C PHE A 55 -1.66 -5.16 -0.22
N ILE A 56 -2.95 -5.11 -0.51
CA ILE A 56 -3.62 -4.04 -1.27
C ILE A 56 -3.56 -2.72 -0.49
N PHE A 57 -3.75 -2.75 0.84
CA PHE A 57 -3.66 -1.55 1.68
C PHE A 57 -2.24 -0.98 1.66
N HIS A 58 -1.23 -1.83 1.86
CA HIS A 58 0.17 -1.42 1.79
C HIS A 58 0.51 -0.85 0.40
N ARG A 59 0.07 -1.52 -0.68
CA ARG A 59 0.26 -1.04 -2.06
C ARG A 59 -0.37 0.33 -2.29
N LYS A 60 -1.58 0.57 -1.78
CA LYS A 60 -2.32 1.83 -1.91
C LYS A 60 -1.62 2.96 -1.15
N VAL A 61 -1.19 2.73 0.09
CA VAL A 61 -0.45 3.71 0.90
C VAL A 61 0.87 4.10 0.26
N VAL A 62 1.67 3.13 -0.20
CA VAL A 62 2.97 3.42 -0.82
C VAL A 62 2.80 4.19 -2.12
N ARG A 63 1.80 3.84 -2.94
CA ARG A 63 1.52 4.56 -4.19
C ARG A 63 0.99 5.97 -3.94
N ALA A 64 0.11 6.15 -2.96
CA ALA A 64 -0.38 7.47 -2.57
C ALA A 64 0.75 8.34 -2.01
N GLY A 65 1.61 7.79 -1.15
CA GLY A 65 2.78 8.47 -0.60
C GLY A 65 3.77 8.89 -1.69
N MET A 66 4.09 8.01 -2.64
CA MET A 66 4.98 8.35 -3.76
C MET A 66 4.38 9.41 -4.69
N SER A 67 3.05 9.47 -4.83
CA SER A 67 2.39 10.52 -5.62
C SER A 67 2.44 11.90 -4.97
N LEU A 68 2.55 11.98 -3.63
CA LEU A 68 2.61 13.25 -2.88
C LEU A 68 4.04 13.82 -2.79
N LEU A 69 5.04 12.94 -2.87
CA LEU A 69 6.46 13.28 -2.77
C LEU A 69 6.93 14.36 -3.78
N PRO A 70 6.59 14.33 -5.08
CA PRO A 70 7.03 15.37 -6.01
C PRO A 70 6.42 16.74 -5.70
N PHE A 71 5.16 16.79 -5.24
CA PHE A 71 4.51 18.04 -4.84
C PHE A 71 5.17 18.67 -3.61
N LEU A 72 5.57 17.84 -2.65
CA LEU A 72 6.27 18.30 -1.45
C LEU A 72 7.62 18.95 -1.79
N ILE A 73 8.41 18.32 -2.66
CA ILE A 73 9.74 18.82 -3.06
C ILE A 73 9.63 20.17 -3.76
N VAL A 74 8.66 20.32 -4.68
CA VAL A 74 8.45 21.59 -5.39
C VAL A 74 8.04 22.70 -4.42
N GLY A 75 7.14 22.40 -3.47
CA GLY A 75 6.75 23.36 -2.43
C GLY A 75 7.94 23.81 -1.58
N PHE A 76 8.80 22.88 -1.18
CA PHE A 76 10.01 23.17 -0.40
C PHE A 76 11.00 24.05 -1.17
N ALA A 77 11.21 23.76 -2.46
CA ALA A 77 12.11 24.55 -3.31
C ALA A 77 11.60 26.00 -3.46
N ILE A 78 10.30 26.19 -3.71
CA ILE A 78 9.70 27.52 -3.84
C ILE A 78 9.81 28.29 -2.51
N MET A 79 9.51 27.65 -1.37
CA MET A 79 9.65 28.28 -0.05
C MET A 79 11.09 28.71 0.22
N ALA A 80 12.09 27.88 -0.11
CA ALA A 80 13.50 28.21 0.08
C ALA A 80 13.97 29.36 -0.82
N CYS A 81 13.56 29.36 -2.10
CA CYS A 81 13.89 30.44 -3.04
C CYS A 81 13.27 31.78 -2.61
N VAL A 82 11.97 31.79 -2.31
CA VAL A 82 11.28 33.04 -1.91
C VAL A 82 11.82 33.56 -0.58
N SER A 83 12.08 32.67 0.39
CA SER A 83 12.62 33.08 1.69
C SER A 83 14.03 33.66 1.57
N SER A 84 14.91 33.02 0.79
CA SER A 84 16.28 33.52 0.59
C SER A 84 16.30 34.84 -0.16
N LEU A 85 15.50 34.99 -1.23
CA LEU A 85 15.43 36.23 -2.01
C LEU A 85 14.83 37.39 -1.18
N THR A 86 13.76 37.13 -0.43
CA THR A 86 13.12 38.15 0.42
C THR A 86 14.06 38.61 1.53
N THR A 87 14.78 37.67 2.14
CA THR A 87 15.77 37.99 3.19
C THR A 87 16.93 38.80 2.62
N PHE A 88 17.42 38.43 1.43
CA PHE A 88 18.51 39.14 0.76
C PHE A 88 18.13 40.57 0.37
N LEU A 89 16.95 40.76 -0.24
CA LEU A 89 16.43 42.09 -0.57
C LEU A 89 16.20 42.93 0.69
N SER A 90 15.67 42.34 1.76
CA SER A 90 15.46 43.04 3.03
C SER A 90 16.80 43.47 3.66
N ALA A 91 17.84 42.65 3.56
CA ALA A 91 19.18 42.99 4.03
C ALA A 91 19.82 44.13 3.23
N LEU A 92 19.59 44.18 1.91
CA LEU A 92 20.03 45.29 1.05
C LEU A 92 19.27 46.59 1.36
N PHE A 93 17.94 46.52 1.54
CA PHE A 93 17.12 47.71 1.82
C PHE A 93 17.38 48.33 3.20
N MET A 94 17.75 47.53 4.20
CA MET A 94 18.13 48.02 5.52
C MET A 94 19.61 48.45 5.61
N ASP A 95 20.35 48.50 4.49
CA ASP A 95 21.80 48.76 4.44
C ASP A 95 22.61 47.89 5.44
N GLN A 96 22.05 46.73 5.82
CA GLN A 96 22.67 45.78 6.75
C GLN A 96 23.57 44.76 6.03
N VAL A 97 23.75 44.88 4.71
CA VAL A 97 24.92 44.31 4.03
C VAL A 97 26.11 45.24 4.30
N SER A 98 26.48 45.33 5.57
CA SER A 98 27.77 45.85 5.97
C SER A 98 28.80 44.79 5.60
N ILE A 99 29.24 44.81 4.34
CA ILE A 99 30.63 44.49 4.07
C ILE A 99 31.39 45.63 4.74
N HIS A 100 31.76 45.39 6.00
CA HIS A 100 32.41 46.36 6.84
C HIS A 100 33.64 46.90 6.11
N LYS A 101 33.61 48.19 5.81
CA LYS A 101 34.77 49.05 5.92
C LYS A 101 34.44 50.15 6.91
#